data_AF-A0A9W6WTR5-F1
#
_entry.id   AF-A0A9W6WTR5-F1
#
_cell.length_a   1.000
_cell.length_b   1.000
_cell.length_c   1.000
_cell.angle_alpha   90.00
_cell.angle_beta   90.00
_cell.angle_gamma   90.00
#
_symmetry.space_group_name_H-M   'P 1'
#
loop_
_entity.id
_entity.type
_entity.pdbx_description
1 polymer ?
#
loop_
_entity_poly.entity_id
_entity_poly.type
_entity_poly.pdbx_seq_one_letter_code
_entity_poly.pdbx_strand_id
1 'polypeptide(L)'
;MRFYHLVLLVTAILLATGGSTAEPKGLKLTLTDNTSHQVNTVTPTKRFLRAYSPDKEDEDTEERGISVKLPGLEKISNVFKSSKTKQLEGLIKADDSIGNAFKALQLSKMPIDKNGFIETEMVNKFFSSTNFKVWSKHVARLNKKNPEAAMLQHLTNVFGEKEAAIMIMLSQLRRNTRGIGKKLEAAQFNKWFTKRKFPPQIVEDVFKVKFNDIHKEPRVKAVFIDYSKYFTNRVETY
;
A
#
# COMPACT_ATOMS: atom_id res chain seq x y z
N MET A 1 18.15 32.84 27.77
CA MET A 1 19.42 32.99 27.02
C MET A 1 20.33 31.75 27.15
N ARG A 2 19.88 30.52 26.81
CA ARG A 2 20.73 29.29 26.77
C ARG A 2 20.17 28.22 25.82
N PHE A 3 20.00 28.55 24.53
CA PHE A 3 19.47 27.63 23.50
C PHE A 3 20.25 27.70 22.15
N TYR A 4 21.59 27.81 22.20
CA TYR A 4 22.42 28.00 20.99
C TYR A 4 23.73 27.18 20.96
N HIS A 5 23.76 25.97 21.53
CA HIS A 5 24.99 25.15 21.60
C HIS A 5 24.85 23.67 21.17
N LEU A 6 23.80 23.30 20.41
CA LEU A 6 23.65 21.93 19.86
C LEU A 6 23.21 21.92 18.38
N VAL A 7 23.88 22.73 17.54
CA VAL A 7 23.65 22.79 16.08
C VAL A 7 24.98 22.80 15.29
N LEU A 8 26.09 22.30 15.87
CA LEU A 8 27.41 22.43 15.24
C LEU A 8 28.30 21.21 15.50
N LEU A 9 28.50 20.44 14.42
CA LEU A 9 29.28 19.18 14.18
C LEU A 9 28.33 18.13 13.58
N VAL A 10 28.57 17.55 12.40
CA VAL A 10 29.83 17.37 11.65
C VAL A 10 29.61 17.66 10.15
N THR A 11 30.50 18.46 9.55
CA THR A 11 30.64 18.59 8.08
C THR A 11 32.11 18.56 7.68
N ALA A 12 32.39 17.84 6.59
CA ALA A 12 33.60 17.90 5.76
C ALA A 12 34.97 17.54 6.38
N ILE A 13 35.48 16.37 5.95
CA ILE A 13 36.87 16.26 5.47
C ILE A 13 36.82 15.58 4.10
N LEU A 14 37.42 16.21 3.09
CA LEU A 14 37.62 15.70 1.72
C LEU A 14 39.03 16.14 1.26
N LEU A 15 39.58 15.44 0.25
CA LEU A 15 40.88 15.68 -0.42
C LEU A 15 42.08 15.11 0.39
N ALA A 16 43.15 14.53 -0.19
CA ALA A 16 43.60 14.31 -1.57
C ALA A 16 44.75 13.22 -1.56
N THR A 17 45.23 12.55 -2.62
CA THR A 17 44.88 12.37 -4.06
C THR A 17 45.69 11.20 -4.65
N GLY A 18 45.22 10.56 -5.73
CA GLY A 18 46.05 9.81 -6.69
C GLY A 18 45.90 8.27 -6.65
N GLY A 19 45.84 7.54 -7.77
CA GLY A 19 45.74 7.96 -9.17
C GLY A 19 46.26 6.87 -10.12
N SER A 20 45.44 6.42 -11.09
CA SER A 20 45.88 5.88 -12.39
C SER A 20 44.70 5.50 -13.29
N THR A 21 44.67 6.17 -14.42
CA THR A 21 44.00 5.90 -15.71
C THR A 21 43.88 4.43 -16.16
N ALA A 22 42.74 4.05 -16.75
CA ALA A 22 42.63 3.62 -18.17
C ALA A 22 41.18 3.31 -18.61
N GLU A 23 40.88 3.52 -19.89
CA GLU A 23 39.55 3.45 -20.53
C GLU A 23 39.04 2.02 -20.87
N PRO A 24 37.71 1.87 -21.14
CA PRO A 24 37.10 0.59 -21.48
C PRO A 24 37.39 0.16 -22.94
N LYS A 25 37.64 -1.13 -23.15
CA LYS A 25 37.83 -1.71 -24.49
C LYS A 25 36.64 -2.58 -24.95
N GLY A 26 36.00 -2.14 -26.03
CA GLY A 26 35.70 -2.99 -27.18
C GLY A 26 34.45 -3.87 -27.11
N LEU A 27 33.33 -3.34 -27.61
CA LEU A 27 32.26 -4.15 -28.18
C LEU A 27 32.82 -4.90 -29.42
N LYS A 28 32.68 -6.22 -29.49
CA LYS A 28 33.05 -7.00 -30.70
C LYS A 28 31.84 -7.78 -31.23
N LEU A 29 31.13 -7.16 -32.16
CA LEU A 29 30.29 -7.86 -33.12
C LEU A 29 31.20 -8.63 -34.09
N THR A 30 30.89 -9.91 -34.33
CA THR A 30 31.42 -10.66 -35.48
C THR A 30 30.23 -11.18 -36.27
N LEU A 31 30.07 -10.62 -37.46
CA LEU A 31 29.19 -11.10 -38.52
C LEU A 31 30.12 -11.35 -39.71
N THR A 32 30.10 -12.58 -40.23
CA THR A 32 30.70 -12.91 -41.54
C THR A 32 29.78 -13.89 -42.22
N ASP A 33 29.25 -13.46 -43.36
CA ASP A 33 28.37 -14.22 -44.24
C ASP A 33 29.09 -15.39 -44.93
N ASN A 34 28.29 -16.30 -45.48
CA ASN A 34 28.26 -16.52 -46.93
C ASN A 34 26.95 -17.24 -47.30
N THR A 35 26.09 -16.65 -48.16
CA THR A 35 26.18 -16.70 -49.65
C THR A 35 25.79 -18.09 -50.17
N SER A 36 24.77 -18.27 -51.02
CA SER A 36 23.75 -17.39 -51.61
C SER A 36 22.69 -18.23 -52.34
N HIS A 37 21.52 -17.67 -52.67
CA HIS A 37 21.00 -17.57 -54.05
C HIS A 37 19.65 -16.81 -54.08
N GLN A 38 19.44 -16.04 -55.14
CA GLN A 38 18.30 -15.11 -55.31
C GLN A 38 17.06 -15.78 -55.94
N VAL A 39 15.89 -15.12 -55.86
CA VAL A 39 15.20 -14.44 -57.00
C VAL A 39 13.76 -14.04 -56.60
N ASN A 40 13.49 -12.72 -56.58
CA ASN A 40 12.37 -11.96 -57.20
C ASN A 40 11.03 -12.69 -57.53
N THR A 41 9.80 -12.13 -57.43
CA THR A 41 9.32 -10.72 -57.36
C THR A 41 7.78 -10.66 -57.14
N VAL A 42 7.29 -9.56 -56.52
CA VAL A 42 6.05 -8.78 -56.83
C VAL A 42 4.66 -9.47 -56.93
N THR A 43 3.70 -8.97 -56.15
CA THR A 43 2.24 -9.13 -56.31
C THR A 43 1.61 -8.03 -57.19
N PRO A 44 0.50 -8.33 -57.89
CA PRO A 44 -0.58 -7.33 -57.99
C PRO A 44 -2.03 -7.86 -57.87
N THR A 45 -2.92 -6.94 -57.53
CA THR A 45 -4.32 -7.09 -57.09
C THR A 45 -5.35 -7.32 -58.22
N LYS A 46 -6.44 -8.07 -57.96
CA LYS A 46 -7.79 -7.82 -58.53
C LYS A 46 -8.92 -8.10 -57.50
N ARG A 47 -10.13 -7.61 -57.81
CA ARG A 47 -11.18 -7.17 -56.86
C ARG A 47 -12.58 -7.54 -57.39
N PHE A 48 -13.47 -8.10 -56.56
CA PHE A 48 -14.92 -8.21 -56.84
C PHE A 48 -15.78 -8.04 -55.56
N LEU A 49 -17.12 -7.98 -55.71
CA LEU A 49 -18.04 -7.14 -54.89
C LEU A 49 -19.06 -7.90 -54.00
N ARG A 50 -19.36 -7.30 -52.83
CA ARG A 50 -20.66 -7.10 -52.14
C ARG A 50 -21.67 -8.27 -51.98
N ALA A 51 -22.09 -8.50 -50.72
CA ALA A 51 -23.49 -8.70 -50.29
C ALA A 51 -23.67 -8.29 -48.80
N TYR A 52 -24.91 -8.02 -48.36
CA TYR A 52 -25.29 -7.61 -46.99
C TYR A 52 -26.66 -8.19 -46.62
N SER A 53 -26.99 -8.21 -45.32
CA SER A 53 -28.28 -8.62 -44.67
C SER A 53 -28.43 -10.12 -44.36
N PRO A 54 -29.24 -10.49 -43.34
CA PRO A 54 -29.25 -9.91 -42.00
C PRO A 54 -29.40 -10.98 -40.87
N ASP A 55 -29.47 -10.52 -39.62
CA ASP A 55 -30.06 -11.15 -38.43
C ASP A 55 -29.59 -12.55 -37.99
N LYS A 56 -28.84 -12.58 -36.87
CA LYS A 56 -29.40 -13.03 -35.59
C LYS A 56 -28.92 -12.17 -34.43
N GLU A 57 -29.85 -11.90 -33.53
CA GLU A 57 -29.64 -11.35 -32.20
C GLU A 57 -28.86 -12.36 -31.35
N ASP A 58 -27.90 -11.88 -30.56
CA ASP A 58 -27.48 -12.50 -29.30
C ASP A 58 -27.04 -11.34 -28.38
N GLU A 59 -28.04 -10.81 -27.68
CA GLU A 59 -27.91 -9.77 -26.67
C GLU A 59 -27.36 -10.38 -25.38
N ASP A 60 -26.06 -10.19 -25.11
CA ASP A 60 -25.54 -10.39 -23.74
C ASP A 60 -24.23 -9.61 -23.49
N THR A 61 -24.28 -8.29 -23.65
CA THR A 61 -23.17 -7.39 -23.27
C THR A 61 -23.36 -6.85 -21.84
N GLU A 62 -23.41 -7.74 -20.86
CA GLU A 62 -23.35 -7.45 -19.42
C GLU A 62 -21.95 -6.93 -18.98
N GLU A 63 -21.42 -5.93 -19.69
CA GLU A 63 -20.22 -5.18 -19.30
C GLU A 63 -20.52 -4.21 -18.13
N ARG A 64 -20.76 -4.75 -16.93
CA ARG A 64 -20.52 -4.02 -15.66
C ARG A 64 -19.70 -4.82 -14.63
N GLY A 65 -18.80 -5.66 -15.13
CA GLY A 65 -17.68 -6.18 -14.36
C GLY A 65 -16.70 -5.06 -13.97
N ILE A 66 -16.98 -4.33 -12.88
CA ILE A 66 -16.05 -3.32 -12.33
C ILE A 66 -14.82 -4.02 -11.73
N SER A 67 -13.89 -4.39 -12.59
CA SER A 67 -12.57 -4.89 -12.25
C SER A 67 -11.70 -3.75 -11.73
N VAL A 68 -11.99 -3.28 -10.51
CA VAL A 68 -11.09 -2.36 -9.80
C VAL A 68 -9.83 -3.16 -9.44
N LYS A 69 -8.83 -3.11 -10.33
CA LYS A 69 -7.46 -3.54 -10.04
C LYS A 69 -6.89 -2.60 -8.97
N LEU A 70 -7.18 -2.89 -7.71
CA LEU A 70 -6.50 -2.28 -6.57
C LEU A 70 -5.09 -2.86 -6.48
N PRO A 71 -4.02 -2.06 -6.67
CA PRO A 71 -2.65 -2.54 -6.55
C PRO A 71 -2.44 -3.15 -5.15
N GLY A 72 -1.92 -4.37 -5.08
CA GLY A 72 -1.75 -5.12 -3.83
C GLY A 72 -3.00 -5.84 -3.28
N LEU A 73 -4.11 -5.89 -4.03
CA LEU A 73 -5.27 -6.77 -3.76
C LEU A 73 -5.55 -7.74 -4.93
N GLU A 74 -4.54 -8.07 -5.73
CA GLU A 74 -4.72 -8.66 -7.06
C GLU A 74 -5.15 -10.14 -7.07
N LYS A 75 -5.30 -10.76 -5.88
CA LYS A 75 -5.66 -12.19 -5.71
C LYS A 75 -7.08 -12.44 -5.16
N ILE A 76 -7.97 -11.44 -5.11
CA ILE A 76 -9.28 -11.59 -4.42
C ILE A 76 -10.51 -11.84 -5.32
N SER A 77 -10.37 -12.01 -6.64
CA SER A 77 -11.52 -12.20 -7.56
C SER A 77 -12.48 -13.32 -7.12
N ASN A 78 -11.95 -14.48 -6.71
CA ASN A 78 -12.76 -15.64 -6.33
C ASN A 78 -13.53 -15.48 -5.00
N VAL A 79 -13.23 -14.46 -4.19
CA VAL A 79 -13.95 -14.19 -2.93
C VAL A 79 -15.32 -13.56 -3.19
N PHE A 80 -15.53 -12.92 -4.35
CA PHE A 80 -16.75 -12.14 -4.65
C PHE A 80 -17.93 -12.96 -5.20
N LYS A 81 -17.75 -14.27 -5.41
CA LYS A 81 -18.84 -15.17 -5.84
C LYS A 81 -19.76 -15.61 -4.69
N SER A 82 -19.47 -15.26 -3.43
CA SER A 82 -20.27 -15.72 -2.28
C SER A 82 -21.55 -14.91 -2.07
N SER A 83 -22.63 -15.57 -1.64
CA SER A 83 -23.87 -14.90 -1.21
C SER A 83 -23.59 -13.89 -0.07
N LYS A 84 -22.70 -14.26 0.87
CA LYS A 84 -22.33 -13.41 2.02
C LYS A 84 -21.64 -12.10 1.61
N THR A 85 -20.85 -12.06 0.55
CA THR A 85 -20.28 -10.79 0.04
C THR A 85 -21.37 -9.90 -0.54
N LYS A 86 -22.31 -10.45 -1.33
CA LYS A 86 -23.44 -9.67 -1.86
C LYS A 86 -24.37 -9.15 -0.75
N GLN A 87 -24.60 -9.93 0.30
CA GLN A 87 -25.35 -9.47 1.48
C GLN A 87 -24.64 -8.33 2.21
N LEU A 88 -23.32 -8.44 2.46
CA LEU A 88 -22.52 -7.39 3.11
C LEU A 88 -22.40 -6.12 2.26
N GLU A 89 -22.38 -6.25 0.93
CA GLU A 89 -22.45 -5.11 0.01
C GLU A 89 -23.85 -4.49 -0.01
N GLY A 90 -24.93 -5.28 0.08
CA GLY A 90 -26.31 -4.78 0.20
C GLY A 90 -26.63 -4.11 1.54
N LEU A 91 -25.87 -4.41 2.60
CA LEU A 91 -25.94 -3.72 3.90
C LEU A 91 -25.31 -2.32 3.92
N ILE A 92 -24.67 -1.90 2.82
CA ILE A 92 -23.99 -0.60 2.70
C ILE A 92 -24.46 0.07 1.41
N LYS A 93 -25.10 1.23 1.52
CA LYS A 93 -25.56 1.97 0.34
C LYS A 93 -24.39 2.46 -0.51
N ALA A 94 -24.65 2.78 -1.78
CA ALA A 94 -23.60 3.21 -2.69
C ALA A 94 -22.87 4.48 -2.21
N ASP A 95 -23.64 5.37 -1.58
CA ASP A 95 -23.36 6.70 -1.06
C ASP A 95 -23.07 6.74 0.45
N ASP A 96 -23.18 5.62 1.17
CA ASP A 96 -22.95 5.58 2.62
C ASP A 96 -21.59 6.17 2.99
N SER A 97 -21.52 6.92 4.08
CA SER A 97 -20.23 7.42 4.54
C SER A 97 -19.32 6.27 4.97
N ILE A 98 -18.00 6.44 4.82
CA ILE A 98 -17.00 5.44 5.25
C ILE A 98 -17.21 5.02 6.71
N GLY A 99 -17.64 5.94 7.58
CA GLY A 99 -17.95 5.68 8.98
C GLY A 99 -19.25 4.88 9.19
N ASN A 100 -20.30 5.15 8.40
CA ASN A 100 -21.55 4.38 8.44
C ASN A 100 -21.31 2.94 7.98
N ALA A 101 -20.62 2.77 6.84
CA ALA A 101 -20.21 1.47 6.33
C ALA A 101 -19.40 0.66 7.37
N PHE A 102 -18.47 1.31 8.09
CA PHE A 102 -17.68 0.66 9.14
C PHE A 102 -18.54 0.17 10.31
N LYS A 103 -19.53 0.96 10.74
CA LYS A 103 -20.49 0.62 11.80
C LYS A 103 -21.45 -0.49 11.37
N ALA A 104 -22.02 -0.40 10.17
CA ALA A 104 -22.94 -1.40 9.61
C ALA A 104 -22.28 -2.79 9.51
N LEU A 105 -21.01 -2.83 9.11
CA LEU A 105 -20.17 -4.03 9.09
C LEU A 105 -19.64 -4.47 10.47
N GLN A 106 -20.05 -3.79 11.55
CA GLN A 106 -19.71 -4.07 12.94
C GLN A 106 -18.20 -4.10 13.24
N LEU A 107 -17.39 -3.40 12.42
CA LEU A 107 -15.93 -3.41 12.54
C LEU A 107 -15.42 -2.72 13.82
N SER A 108 -16.21 -1.83 14.42
CA SER A 108 -15.91 -1.22 15.72
C SER A 108 -15.96 -2.19 16.91
N LYS A 109 -16.45 -3.42 16.72
CA LYS A 109 -16.52 -4.45 17.77
C LYS A 109 -15.23 -5.27 17.91
N MET A 110 -14.12 -4.89 17.27
CA MET A 110 -12.85 -5.57 17.50
C MET A 110 -12.47 -5.45 18.98
N PRO A 111 -12.25 -6.56 19.70
CA PRO A 111 -11.90 -6.50 21.10
C PRO A 111 -10.48 -5.98 21.28
N ILE A 112 -10.37 -5.02 22.19
CA ILE A 112 -9.13 -4.56 22.81
C ILE A 112 -9.31 -4.89 24.29
N ASP A 113 -8.31 -5.52 24.91
CA ASP A 113 -8.36 -5.85 26.33
C ASP A 113 -8.49 -4.55 27.17
N LYS A 114 -9.09 -4.64 28.36
CA LYS A 114 -9.23 -3.52 29.31
C LYS A 114 -7.88 -2.89 29.67
N ASN A 115 -6.81 -3.68 29.59
CA ASN A 115 -5.42 -3.26 29.81
C ASN A 115 -4.78 -2.59 28.57
N GLY A 116 -5.52 -2.36 27.49
CA GLY A 116 -4.99 -1.89 26.20
C GLY A 116 -4.22 -2.96 25.42
N PHE A 117 -4.21 -4.21 25.88
CA PHE A 117 -3.54 -5.30 25.16
C PHE A 117 -4.34 -5.70 23.92
N ILE A 118 -3.63 -5.81 22.79
CA ILE A 118 -4.21 -6.18 21.50
C ILE A 118 -3.65 -7.54 21.09
N GLU A 119 -4.52 -8.53 20.91
CA GLU A 119 -4.12 -9.87 20.46
C GLU A 119 -3.79 -9.90 18.96
N THR A 120 -2.64 -10.48 18.61
CA THR A 120 -2.20 -10.67 17.22
C THR A 120 -3.22 -11.44 16.39
N GLU A 121 -3.88 -12.46 16.96
CA GLU A 121 -4.89 -13.23 16.23
C GLU A 121 -6.20 -12.49 16.03
N MET A 122 -6.59 -11.59 16.95
CA MET A 122 -7.78 -10.77 16.77
C MET A 122 -7.55 -9.69 15.71
N VAL A 123 -6.34 -9.12 15.65
CA VAL A 123 -5.87 -8.28 14.53
C VAL A 123 -5.89 -9.03 13.19
N ASN A 124 -5.35 -10.26 13.16
CA ASN A 124 -5.33 -11.11 11.97
C ASN A 124 -6.76 -11.40 11.49
N LYS A 125 -7.66 -11.82 12.39
CA LYS A 125 -9.09 -12.05 12.09
C LYS A 125 -9.76 -10.77 11.57
N PHE A 126 -9.50 -9.61 12.18
CA PHE A 126 -10.04 -8.32 11.76
C PHE A 126 -9.65 -7.98 10.32
N PHE A 127 -8.35 -7.85 10.02
CA PHE A 127 -7.87 -7.45 8.69
C PHE A 127 -8.08 -8.50 7.60
N SER A 128 -8.20 -9.79 7.96
CA SER A 128 -8.52 -10.85 6.99
C SER A 128 -10.02 -11.08 6.79
N SER A 129 -10.89 -10.48 7.62
CA SER A 129 -12.35 -10.65 7.55
C SER A 129 -12.96 -10.19 6.22
N THR A 130 -14.06 -10.83 5.83
CA THR A 130 -14.87 -10.39 4.67
C THR A 130 -15.40 -8.98 4.88
N ASN A 131 -15.82 -8.65 6.11
CA ASN A 131 -16.31 -7.31 6.47
C ASN A 131 -15.26 -6.23 6.19
N PHE A 132 -14.02 -6.40 6.65
CA PHE A 132 -12.94 -5.44 6.39
C PHE A 132 -12.62 -5.32 4.89
N LYS A 133 -12.69 -6.43 4.14
CA LYS A 133 -12.48 -6.43 2.67
C LYS A 133 -13.59 -5.70 1.91
N VAL A 134 -14.86 -5.84 2.31
CA VAL A 134 -15.99 -5.08 1.74
C VAL A 134 -15.84 -3.59 2.09
N TRP A 135 -15.53 -3.26 3.35
CA TRP A 135 -15.31 -1.89 3.78
C TRP A 135 -14.16 -1.21 3.02
N SER A 136 -12.99 -1.84 2.95
CA SER A 136 -11.82 -1.27 2.25
C SER A 136 -12.07 -1.04 0.76
N LYS A 137 -12.85 -1.92 0.09
CA LYS A 137 -13.35 -1.67 -1.27
C LYS A 137 -14.27 -0.44 -1.35
N HIS A 138 -15.19 -0.30 -0.40
CA HIS A 138 -16.07 0.85 -0.32
C HIS A 138 -15.28 2.16 -0.10
N VAL A 139 -14.26 2.16 0.78
CA VAL A 139 -13.32 3.30 0.93
C VAL A 139 -12.61 3.62 -0.39
N ALA A 140 -12.12 2.60 -1.11
CA ALA A 140 -11.45 2.80 -2.40
C ALA A 140 -12.36 3.34 -3.51
N ARG A 141 -13.66 3.04 -3.47
CA ARG A 141 -14.65 3.63 -4.38
C ARG A 141 -14.84 5.12 -4.10
N LEU A 142 -14.95 5.50 -2.82
CA LEU A 142 -15.23 6.88 -2.39
C LEU A 142 -13.99 7.78 -2.41
N ASN A 143 -12.83 7.29 -2.00
CA ASN A 143 -11.56 8.01 -2.03
C ASN A 143 -10.55 7.30 -2.93
N LYS A 144 -10.70 7.49 -4.24
CA LYS A 144 -9.82 6.91 -5.27
C LYS A 144 -8.37 7.41 -5.22
N LYS A 145 -8.11 8.59 -4.64
CA LYS A 145 -6.77 9.22 -4.64
C LYS A 145 -5.88 8.68 -3.52
N ASN A 146 -6.43 8.46 -2.32
CA ASN A 146 -5.66 7.98 -1.17
C ASN A 146 -6.56 7.19 -0.19
N PRO A 147 -6.99 5.97 -0.57
CA PRO A 147 -7.87 5.17 0.27
C PRO A 147 -7.17 4.67 1.54
N GLU A 148 -5.86 4.41 1.50
CA GLU A 148 -5.07 4.06 2.68
C GLU A 148 -5.10 5.14 3.76
N ALA A 149 -4.97 6.43 3.42
CA ALA A 149 -5.08 7.51 4.40
C ALA A 149 -6.50 7.66 4.96
N ALA A 150 -7.54 7.45 4.14
CA ALA A 150 -8.92 7.45 4.61
C ALA A 150 -9.20 6.26 5.55
N MET A 151 -8.71 5.05 5.22
CA MET A 151 -8.80 3.89 6.09
C MET A 151 -8.08 4.14 7.42
N LEU A 152 -6.85 4.67 7.39
CA LEU A 152 -6.09 5.04 8.58
C LEU A 152 -6.84 6.06 9.44
N GLN A 153 -7.38 7.13 8.85
CA GLN A 153 -8.15 8.15 9.57
C GLN A 153 -9.33 7.51 10.32
N HIS A 154 -10.09 6.62 9.67
CA HIS A 154 -11.20 5.93 10.33
C HIS A 154 -10.74 4.95 11.41
N LEU A 155 -9.65 4.20 11.21
CA LEU A 155 -9.10 3.31 12.24
C LEU A 155 -8.62 4.10 13.47
N THR A 156 -7.88 5.20 13.26
CA THR A 156 -7.40 6.06 14.35
C THR A 156 -8.53 6.79 15.08
N ASN A 157 -9.62 7.15 14.38
CA ASN A 157 -10.80 7.76 15.00
C ASN A 157 -11.64 6.77 15.83
N VAL A 158 -11.66 5.48 15.49
CA VAL A 158 -12.45 4.48 16.21
C VAL A 158 -11.68 3.84 17.37
N PHE A 159 -10.41 3.47 17.13
CA PHE A 159 -9.62 2.71 18.11
C PHE A 159 -8.67 3.58 18.93
N GLY A 160 -8.36 4.80 18.48
CA GLY A 160 -7.26 5.61 19.00
C GLY A 160 -6.01 5.51 18.12
N GLU A 161 -5.16 6.55 18.12
CA GLU A 161 -3.96 6.58 17.27
C GLU A 161 -2.88 5.59 17.74
N LYS A 162 -2.78 5.35 19.05
CA LYS A 162 -1.88 4.35 19.65
C LYS A 162 -2.30 2.93 19.26
N GLU A 163 -3.56 2.60 19.49
CA GLU A 163 -4.12 1.27 19.29
C GLU A 163 -4.12 0.91 17.80
N ALA A 164 -4.52 1.84 16.93
CA ALA A 164 -4.45 1.66 15.48
C ALA A 164 -3.00 1.43 14.99
N ALA A 165 -2.01 2.14 15.54
CA ALA A 165 -0.61 1.93 15.19
C ALA A 165 -0.11 0.52 15.59
N ILE A 166 -0.48 0.04 16.78
CA ILE A 166 -0.18 -1.33 17.22
C ILE A 166 -0.92 -2.37 16.37
N MET A 167 -2.19 -2.14 16.01
CA MET A 167 -2.95 -3.02 15.11
C MET A 167 -2.29 -3.12 13.73
N ILE A 168 -1.84 -2.00 13.16
CA ILE A 168 -1.17 -1.96 11.86
C ILE A 168 0.16 -2.73 11.92
N MET A 169 0.98 -2.52 12.95
CA MET A 169 2.22 -3.29 13.19
C MET A 169 1.93 -4.81 13.30
N LEU A 170 0.94 -5.20 14.11
CA LEU A 170 0.59 -6.61 14.33
C LEU A 170 0.05 -7.28 13.06
N SER A 171 -0.66 -6.53 12.19
CA SER A 171 -1.20 -7.05 10.93
C SER A 171 -0.12 -7.51 9.95
N GLN A 172 1.13 -7.06 10.11
CA GLN A 172 2.24 -7.46 9.24
C GLN A 172 2.87 -8.81 9.60
N LEU A 173 2.59 -9.32 10.81
CA LEU A 173 3.13 -10.57 11.31
C LEU A 173 2.53 -11.81 10.62
N ARG A 174 1.35 -11.67 9.98
CA ARG A 174 0.65 -12.76 9.28
C ARG A 174 0.64 -12.55 7.77
N ARG A 175 0.94 -13.60 6.99
CA ARG A 175 1.19 -13.52 5.53
C ARG A 175 -0.02 -12.97 4.73
N ASN A 176 -1.22 -13.35 5.14
CA ASN A 176 -2.52 -12.97 4.57
C ASN A 176 -2.89 -11.49 4.81
N THR A 177 -2.43 -10.87 5.88
CA THR A 177 -2.74 -9.46 6.25
C THR A 177 -1.58 -8.49 6.00
N ARG A 178 -0.36 -8.98 5.81
CA ARG A 178 0.84 -8.16 5.59
C ARG A 178 0.74 -7.15 4.46
N GLY A 179 0.04 -7.48 3.37
CA GLY A 179 -0.14 -6.58 2.22
C GLY A 179 -0.90 -5.30 2.60
N ILE A 180 -2.01 -5.42 3.34
CA ILE A 180 -2.76 -4.26 3.82
C ILE A 180 -2.07 -3.58 5.00
N GLY A 181 -1.37 -4.33 5.86
CA GLY A 181 -0.59 -3.78 6.96
C GLY A 181 0.47 -2.77 6.49
N LYS A 182 1.32 -3.16 5.52
CA LYS A 182 2.34 -2.28 4.93
C LYS A 182 1.77 -1.01 4.29
N LYS A 183 0.61 -1.13 3.66
CA LYS A 183 -0.12 -0.01 3.04
C LYS A 183 -0.58 1.02 4.07
N LEU A 184 -1.20 0.55 5.16
CA LEU A 184 -1.66 1.40 6.25
C LEU A 184 -0.49 2.00 7.04
N GLU A 185 0.59 1.24 7.25
CA GLU A 185 1.84 1.72 7.84
C GLU A 185 2.47 2.85 7.01
N ALA A 186 2.61 2.68 5.70
CA ALA A 186 3.14 3.72 4.82
C ALA A 186 2.28 5.01 4.88
N ALA A 187 0.95 4.88 4.96
CA ALA A 187 0.07 6.03 5.16
C ALA A 187 0.24 6.67 6.54
N GLN A 188 0.45 5.88 7.59
CA GLN A 188 0.67 6.33 8.97
C GLN A 188 2.00 7.07 9.12
N PHE A 189 3.08 6.50 8.59
CA PHE A 189 4.39 7.12 8.62
C PHE A 189 4.43 8.39 7.76
N ASN A 190 3.75 8.41 6.60
CA ASN A 190 3.60 9.63 5.81
C ASN A 190 2.78 10.70 6.56
N LYS A 191 1.70 10.33 7.27
CA LYS A 191 0.92 11.26 8.14
C LYS A 191 1.78 11.86 9.24
N TRP A 192 2.63 11.07 9.89
CA TRP A 192 3.54 11.56 10.94
C TRP A 192 4.66 12.45 10.37
N PHE A 193 5.28 12.02 9.26
CA PHE A 193 6.36 12.76 8.58
C PHE A 193 5.88 14.12 8.05
N THR A 194 4.73 14.17 7.37
CA THR A 194 4.14 15.43 6.87
C THR A 194 3.73 16.39 7.99
N LYS A 195 3.38 15.86 9.17
CA LYS A 195 3.18 16.65 10.41
C LYS A 195 4.48 17.04 11.13
N ARG A 196 5.66 16.81 10.52
CA ARG A 196 6.99 17.09 11.08
C ARG A 196 7.24 16.44 12.44
N LYS A 197 6.65 15.27 12.69
CA LYS A 197 6.90 14.50 13.92
C LYS A 197 8.18 13.68 13.78
N PHE A 198 9.11 13.87 14.69
CA PHE A 198 10.34 13.07 14.73
C PHE A 198 10.08 11.73 15.43
N PRO A 199 10.83 10.66 15.12
CA PRO A 199 10.56 9.32 15.68
C PRO A 199 10.52 9.26 17.22
N PRO A 200 11.40 9.93 18.00
CA PRO A 200 11.28 9.96 19.46
C PRO A 200 10.00 10.66 19.95
N GLN A 201 9.57 11.73 19.26
CA GLN A 201 8.34 12.46 19.63
C GLN A 201 7.10 11.56 19.48
N ILE A 202 7.06 10.67 18.48
CA ILE A 202 5.93 9.74 18.31
C ILE A 202 5.78 8.78 19.51
N VAL A 203 6.89 8.35 20.13
CA VAL A 203 6.87 7.47 21.31
C VAL A 203 6.15 8.15 22.48
N GLU A 204 6.41 9.44 22.69
CA GLU A 204 5.84 10.23 23.78
C GLU A 204 4.43 10.77 23.44
N ASP A 205 4.25 11.31 22.23
CA ASP A 205 2.98 11.91 21.77
C ASP A 205 1.88 10.88 21.52
N VAL A 206 2.20 9.77 20.85
CA VAL A 206 1.20 8.76 20.45
C VAL A 206 1.11 7.67 21.51
N PHE A 207 2.22 7.02 21.86
CA PHE A 207 2.18 5.83 22.72
C PHE A 207 2.10 6.15 24.22
N LYS A 208 2.39 7.41 24.59
CA LYS A 208 2.47 7.92 25.98
C LYS A 208 3.53 7.20 26.83
N VAL A 209 4.63 6.79 26.18
CA VAL A 209 5.77 6.11 26.80
C VAL A 209 6.95 7.10 26.80
N LYS A 210 7.65 7.27 27.93
CA LYS A 210 8.90 8.06 27.96
C LYS A 210 9.93 7.39 27.06
N PHE A 211 10.67 8.15 26.24
CA PHE A 211 11.59 7.53 25.28
C PHE A 211 12.62 6.58 25.93
N ASN A 212 13.15 6.94 27.10
CA ASN A 212 14.10 6.09 27.84
C ASN A 212 13.50 4.73 28.29
N ASP A 213 12.19 4.67 28.50
CA ASP A 213 11.46 3.46 28.91
C ASP A 213 11.02 2.57 27.73
N ILE A 214 11.27 2.97 26.48
CA ILE A 214 10.83 2.23 25.27
C ILE A 214 11.31 0.77 25.23
N HIS A 215 12.40 0.45 25.90
CA HIS A 215 12.93 -0.91 26.01
C HIS A 215 12.00 -1.87 26.77
N LYS A 216 11.10 -1.34 27.62
CA LYS A 216 10.06 -2.09 28.36
C LYS A 216 8.84 -2.38 27.48
N GLU A 217 8.70 -1.67 26.36
CA GLU A 217 7.52 -1.67 25.49
C GLU A 217 7.87 -2.20 24.09
N PRO A 218 8.05 -3.53 23.91
CA PRO A 218 8.65 -4.10 22.70
C PRO A 218 7.85 -3.80 21.42
N ARG A 219 6.53 -3.64 21.51
CA ARG A 219 5.68 -3.29 20.36
C ARG A 219 5.83 -1.82 19.97
N VAL A 220 5.96 -0.92 20.95
CA VAL A 220 6.25 0.51 20.71
C VAL A 220 7.65 0.66 20.13
N LYS A 221 8.62 -0.09 20.66
CA LYS A 221 9.99 -0.15 20.12
C LYS A 221 10.03 -0.61 18.66
N ALA A 222 9.24 -1.60 18.28
CA ALA A 222 9.15 -2.04 16.88
C ALA A 222 8.64 -0.91 15.96
N VAL A 223 7.50 -0.29 16.30
CA VAL A 223 6.96 0.85 15.52
C VAL A 223 7.95 2.02 15.45
N PHE A 224 8.68 2.31 16.53
CA PHE A 224 9.72 3.33 16.54
C PHE A 224 10.87 3.00 15.59
N ILE A 225 11.35 1.74 15.54
CA ILE A 225 12.43 1.31 14.63
C ILE A 225 11.97 1.44 13.17
N ASP A 226 10.80 0.92 12.84
CA ASP A 226 10.26 0.95 11.48
C ASP A 226 9.98 2.40 11.02
N TYR A 227 9.44 3.25 11.90
CA TYR A 227 9.23 4.66 11.60
C TYR A 227 10.54 5.45 11.48
N SER A 228 11.54 5.17 12.33
CA SER A 228 12.86 5.80 12.23
C SER A 228 13.52 5.49 10.89
N LYS A 229 13.45 4.24 10.45
CA LYS A 229 13.95 3.82 9.14
C LYS A 229 13.21 4.53 7.99
N TYR A 230 11.88 4.63 8.06
CA TYR A 230 11.10 5.38 7.08
C TYR A 230 11.50 6.87 7.06
N PHE A 231 11.67 7.48 8.24
CA PHE A 231 12.02 8.89 8.39
C PHE A 231 13.40 9.20 7.80
N THR A 232 14.43 8.44 8.18
CA THR A 232 15.80 8.59 7.65
C THR A 232 15.82 8.46 6.14
N ASN A 233 15.29 7.36 5.58
CA ASN A 233 15.23 7.16 4.14
C ASN A 233 14.52 8.34 3.42
N ARG A 234 13.43 8.86 4.01
CA ARG A 234 12.68 9.99 3.43
C ARG A 234 13.39 11.34 3.54
N VAL A 235 14.29 11.53 4.50
CA VAL A 235 15.16 12.72 4.57
C VAL A 235 16.30 12.60 3.57
N GLU A 236 16.93 11.42 3.45
CA GLU A 236 18.04 11.17 2.51
C GLU A 236 17.65 11.21 1.02
N THR A 237 16.35 11.21 0.69
CA THR A 237 15.86 11.33 -0.70
C THR A 237 15.61 12.79 -1.14
N TYR A 238 15.93 13.78 -0.29
CA TYR A 238 15.80 15.22 -0.57
C TYR A 238 17.12 15.97 -0.37
#